data_AF-A0A2G2VQA5-F1
#
_entry.id   AF-A0A2G2VQA5-F1
#
_cell.length_a   1.000
_cell.length_b   1.000
_cell.length_c   1.000
_cell.angle_alpha   90.00
_cell.angle_beta   90.00
_cell.angle_gamma   90.00
#
_symmetry.space_group_name_H-M   'P 1'
#
loop_
_entity.id
_entity.type
_entity.pdbx_description
1 polymer ?
#
loop_
_entity_poly.entity_id
_entity_poly.type
_entity_poly.pdbx_seq_one_letter_code
_entity_poly.pdbx_strand_id
1 'polypeptide(L)' 'MIRIRANNGRTVTAKVVDECDSTTGCDEEHAYQSPCKNNIVDGSIAVWRGLGLNTDDGIVPVTWSMV' A
#
# COMPACT_ATOMS: atom_id res chain seq x y z
N MET A 1 8.72 -11.10 -4.80
CA MET A 1 7.44 -10.42 -5.09
C MET A 1 6.54 -10.57 -3.86
N ILE A 2 5.42 -9.85 -3.78
CA ILE A 2 4.38 -10.10 -2.78
C ILE A 2 3.04 -10.39 -3.45
N ARG A 3 2.22 -11.25 -2.84
CA ARG A 3 0.82 -11.47 -3.23
C ARG A 3 -0.06 -10.76 -2.23
N ILE A 4 -0.88 -9.84 -2.73
CA ILE A 4 -1.83 -9.06 -1.92
C ILE A 4 -3.22 -9.66 -2.14
N ARG A 5 -4.00 -9.81 -1.07
CA ARG A 5 -5.38 -10.30 -1.09
C ARG A 5 -6.31 -9.29 -0.43
N ALA A 6 -7.34 -8.89 -1.16
CA ALA A 6 -8.43 -8.05 -0.67
C ALA A 6 -9.60 -8.87 -0.11
N ASN A 7 -10.47 -8.22 0.68
CA ASN A 7 -11.66 -8.86 1.28
C ASN A 7 -12.67 -9.37 0.24
N ASN A 8 -12.68 -8.82 -0.98
CA ASN A 8 -13.49 -9.30 -2.09
C ASN A 8 -12.95 -10.60 -2.72
N GLY A 9 -11.87 -11.19 -2.17
CA GLY A 9 -11.27 -12.44 -2.62
C GLY A 9 -10.28 -12.30 -3.78
N ARG A 10 -10.19 -11.13 -4.41
CA ARG A 10 -9.25 -10.88 -5.51
C ARG A 10 -7.82 -10.80 -4.99
N THR A 11 -6.88 -11.22 -5.84
CA THR A 11 -5.44 -11.17 -5.54
C THR A 11 -4.66 -10.56 -6.68
N VAL A 12 -3.53 -9.94 -6.37
CA VAL A 12 -2.56 -9.43 -7.33
C VAL A 12 -1.15 -9.68 -6.82
N THR A 13 -0.23 -10.00 -7.73
CA THR A 13 1.21 -10.10 -7.41
C THR A 13 1.90 -8.81 -7.78
N ALA A 14 2.64 -8.22 -6.85
CA ALA A 14 3.33 -6.93 -7.01
C ALA A 14 4.81 -7.03 -6.63
N LYS A 15 5.64 -6.16 -7.21
CA LYS A 15 7.05 -6.01 -6.85
C LYS A 15 7.18 -4.92 -5.78
N VAL A 16 7.95 -5.19 -4.72
CA VAL A 16 8.38 -4.14 -3.77
C VAL A 16 9.48 -3.33 -4.43
N VAL A 17 9.31 -2.01 -4.48
CA VAL A 17 10.22 -1.10 -5.18
C VAL A 17 10.64 0.11 -4.35
N ASP A 18 10.03 0.33 -3.20
CA ASP A 18 10.22 1.51 -2.37
C ASP A 18 9.85 1.24 -0.91
N GLU A 19 10.16 2.21 -0.04
CA GLU A 19 9.79 2.26 1.37
C GLU A 19 8.68 3.27 1.63
N CYS A 20 7.71 2.91 2.46
CA CYS A 20 6.79 3.86 3.10
C CYS A 20 7.34 4.16 4.50
N ASP A 21 8.11 5.23 4.63
CA ASP A 21 8.92 5.51 5.82
C ASP A 21 8.05 5.82 7.05
N SER A 22 8.23 5.04 8.12
CA SER A 22 7.48 5.16 9.38
C SER A 22 8.30 5.80 10.51
N THR A 23 9.52 6.23 10.23
CA THR A 23 10.49 6.74 11.20
C THR A 23 10.57 8.27 11.23
N THR A 24 10.33 8.92 10.09
CA THR A 24 10.38 10.38 9.94
C THR A 24 9.22 10.94 9.12
N GLY A 25 9.00 12.25 9.22
CA GLY A 25 7.90 13.00 8.60
C GLY A 25 7.60 14.30 9.35
N CYS A 26 6.53 14.99 8.95
CA CYS A 26 6.11 16.29 9.49
C CYS A 26 7.15 17.41 9.31
N ASP A 27 8.01 17.30 8.30
CA ASP A 27 9.06 18.27 7.97
C ASP A 27 8.98 18.69 6.49
N GLU A 28 9.84 19.62 6.06
CA GLU A 28 9.84 20.16 4.69
C GLU A 28 10.20 19.10 3.63
N GLU A 29 11.15 18.21 3.94
CA GLU A 29 11.61 17.15 3.03
C GLU A 29 10.47 16.19 2.68
N HIS A 30 9.60 15.90 3.64
CA HIS A 30 8.43 15.02 3.48
C HIS A 30 7.15 15.80 3.13
N ALA A 31 7.26 17.04 2.66
CA ALA A 31 6.14 17.92 2.32
C ALA A 31 5.10 18.06 3.46
N TYR A 32 5.58 18.04 4.70
CA TYR A 32 4.83 18.07 5.95
C TYR A 32 3.81 16.93 6.12
N GLN A 33 3.95 15.83 5.37
CA GLN A 33 3.13 14.64 5.56
C GLN A 33 3.60 13.88 6.81
N SER A 34 2.66 13.28 7.54
CA SER A 34 2.97 12.44 8.68
C SER A 34 3.78 11.20 8.26
N PRO A 35 4.60 10.62 9.16
CA PRO A 35 5.21 9.33 8.94
C PRO A 35 4.18 8.25 8.56
N CYS A 36 4.60 7.30 7.74
CA CYS A 36 3.79 6.14 7.36
C CYS A 36 3.43 5.30 8.59
N LYS A 37 2.28 4.62 8.55
CA LYS A 37 1.93 3.64 9.60
C LYS A 37 2.77 2.38 9.40
N ASN A 38 3.05 1.67 10.49
CA ASN A 38 3.94 0.50 10.52
C ASN A 38 3.39 -0.77 9.84
N ASN A 39 2.17 -0.72 9.29
CA ASN A 39 1.46 -1.87 8.72
C ASN A 39 0.86 -1.58 7.34
N ILE A 40 1.52 -0.72 6.55
CA ILE A 40 1.04 -0.27 5.24
C ILE A 40 1.72 -1.04 4.11
N VAL A 41 0.91 -1.39 3.10
CA VAL A 41 1.39 -1.70 1.74
C VAL A 41 0.89 -0.56 0.87
N ASP A 42 1.78 0.36 0.50
CA ASP A 42 1.41 1.49 -0.35
C ASP A 42 1.44 1.07 -1.82
N GLY A 43 0.28 1.13 -2.46
CA GLY A 43 0.01 0.43 -3.71
C GLY A 43 -0.27 1.37 -4.86
N SER A 44 0.41 1.15 -6.00
CA SER A 44 0.11 1.89 -7.23
C SER A 44 -1.34 1.66 -7.71
N ILE A 45 -1.86 2.55 -8.55
CA ILE A 45 -3.20 2.44 -9.14
C ILE A 45 -3.42 1.08 -9.84
N ALA A 46 -2.37 0.48 -10.41
CA ALA A 46 -2.46 -0.83 -11.04
C ALA A 46 -2.76 -1.96 -10.03
N VAL A 47 -2.21 -1.87 -8.80
CA VAL A 47 -2.51 -2.82 -7.71
C VAL A 47 -3.97 -2.72 -7.31
N TRP A 48 -4.49 -1.51 -7.10
CA TRP A 48 -5.89 -1.25 -6.79
C TRP A 48 -6.83 -1.81 -7.87
N ARG A 49 -6.55 -1.52 -9.15
CA ARG A 49 -7.32 -2.05 -10.28
C ARG A 49 -7.27 -3.58 -10.37
N GLY A 50 -6.10 -4.19 -10.15
CA GLY A 50 -5.96 -5.65 -10.11
C GLY A 50 -6.85 -6.29 -9.04
N LEU A 51 -6.90 -5.66 -7.86
CA LEU A 51 -7.76 -6.05 -6.75
C LEU A 51 -9.24 -5.67 -6.94
N GLY A 52 -9.59 -4.91 -7.98
CA GLY A 52 -10.96 -4.43 -8.22
C GLY A 52 -11.47 -3.53 -7.09
N LEU A 53 -10.60 -2.67 -6.55
CA LEU A 53 -10.90 -1.72 -5.48
C LEU A 53 -10.98 -0.29 -6.02
N ASN A 54 -11.73 0.58 -5.33
CA ASN A 54 -11.81 1.99 -5.67
C ASN A 54 -10.75 2.78 -4.89
N THR A 55 -9.89 3.52 -5.59
CA THR A 55 -8.84 4.35 -4.94
C THR A 55 -9.43 5.47 -4.07
N ASP A 56 -10.66 5.90 -4.34
CA ASP A 56 -11.32 6.95 -3.54
C ASP A 56 -11.69 6.47 -2.12
N ASP A 57 -11.70 5.16 -1.87
CA ASP A 57 -11.88 4.60 -0.52
C ASP A 57 -10.67 4.93 0.39
N GLY A 58 -9.52 5.30 -0.20
CA GLY A 58 -8.31 5.72 0.49
C GLY A 58 -7.54 4.57 1.15
N ILE A 59 -8.13 3.91 2.14
CA ILE A 59 -7.50 2.84 2.93
C ILE A 59 -8.45 1.64 3.04
N VAL A 60 -7.94 0.47 2.72
CA VAL A 60 -8.67 -0.80 2.78
C VAL A 60 -7.85 -1.89 3.48
N PRO A 61 -8.49 -2.79 4.25
CA PRO A 61 -7.80 -3.92 4.84
C PRO A 61 -7.40 -4.95 3.76
N VAL A 62 -6.16 -5.43 3.84
CA VAL A 62 -5.61 -6.49 3.00
C VAL A 62 -4.78 -7.46 3.83
N THR A 63 -4.51 -8.62 3.26
CA THR A 63 -3.43 -9.52 3.72
C THR A 63 -2.40 -9.68 2.62
N TRP A 64 -1.16 -9.99 2.98
CA TRP A 64 -0.11 -10.24 2.00
C TRP A 64 0.87 -11.32 2.46
N SER A 65 1.56 -11.93 1.50
CA SER A 65 2.65 -12.86 1.74
C SER A 65 3.73 -12.68 0.66
N MET A 66 4.95 -13.12 0.96
CA MET A 66 5.96 -13.31 -0.09
C MET A 66 5.46 -14.35 -1.11
N VAL A 67 5.93 -14.19 -2.35
CA VAL A 67 5.74 -15.12 -3.48
C VAL A 67 7.10 -15.54 -3.98
#